data_AF-A0ABC8EW35-F1
#
_entry.id   AF-A0ABC8EW35-F1
#
_cell.length_a   1.000
_cell.length_b   1.000
_cell.length_c   1.000
_cell.angle_alpha   90.00
_cell.angle_beta   90.00
_cell.angle_gamma   90.00
#
_symmetry.space_group_name_H-M   'P 1'
#
loop_
_entity.id
_entity.type
_entity.pdbx_description
1 polymer ?
#
loop_
_entity_poly.entity_id
_entity_poly.type
_entity_poly.pdbx_seq_one_letter_code
_entity_poly.pdbx_strand_id
1 'polypeptide(L)'
;MDVTAHTYCPIAVNISEIAEEFKDRLSTEECKVRCRTPERIYMKKTNLMEAISSIFGIIMATSGCPVLDVFKPMARFHLPFSTGEETTFRAVSMFLLRDHFSSDGSNSFMDAMKTLERHYELVKQVNEGLYARIKSISSEDADKNAIVMLHSLSQLLCMEANCNLNSLAYLFKTKTS
;
A
#
# COMPACT_ATOMS: atom_id res chain seq x y z
N MET A 1 16.07 -11.52 -9.38
CA MET A 1 16.85 -11.37 -8.13
C MET A 1 16.65 -12.62 -7.31
N ASP A 2 17.75 -13.09 -6.71
CA ASP A 2 17.87 -14.39 -6.09
C ASP A 2 17.05 -14.49 -4.80
N VAL A 3 16.11 -15.43 -4.76
CA VAL A 3 15.21 -15.70 -3.63
C VAL A 3 16.00 -16.23 -2.41
N THR A 4 17.30 -16.53 -2.59
CA THR A 4 18.18 -17.11 -1.56
C THR A 4 18.92 -16.10 -0.68
N ALA A 5 18.90 -14.79 -0.99
CA ALA A 5 19.71 -13.80 -0.26
C ALA A 5 19.16 -13.39 1.12
N HIS A 6 17.91 -13.72 1.45
CA HIS A 6 17.29 -13.36 2.72
C HIS A 6 16.68 -14.58 3.41
N THR A 7 17.23 -14.96 4.57
CA THR A 7 16.71 -16.04 5.43
C THR A 7 15.27 -15.76 5.90
N TYR A 8 14.89 -14.49 6.00
CA TYR A 8 13.57 -14.04 6.45
C TYR A 8 12.97 -13.02 5.48
N CYS A 9 11.63 -12.93 5.45
CA CYS A 9 10.93 -11.89 4.70
C CYS A 9 11.29 -10.50 5.27
N PRO A 10 11.84 -9.57 4.47
CA PRO A 10 12.25 -8.26 4.96
C PRO A 10 11.09 -7.48 5.60
N ILE A 11 9.88 -7.59 5.03
CA ILE A 11 8.69 -6.94 5.59
C ILE A 11 8.39 -7.50 6.97
N ALA A 12 8.35 -8.83 7.12
CA ALA A 12 7.99 -9.47 8.37
C ALA A 12 8.92 -9.05 9.52
N VAL A 13 10.22 -8.94 9.23
CA VAL A 13 11.21 -8.43 10.20
C VAL A 13 10.90 -6.97 10.58
N ASN A 14 10.68 -6.09 9.60
CA ASN A 14 10.51 -4.66 9.84
C ASN A 14 9.17 -4.29 10.52
N ILE A 15 8.12 -5.09 10.37
CA ILE A 15 6.82 -4.84 11.02
C ILE A 15 6.67 -5.58 12.36
N SER A 16 7.62 -6.46 12.72
CA SER A 16 7.48 -7.39 13.85
C SER A 16 7.24 -6.69 15.19
N GLU A 17 8.00 -5.63 15.49
CA GLU A 17 7.87 -4.87 16.74
C GLU A 17 6.48 -4.24 16.88
N ILE A 18 5.95 -3.67 15.80
CA ILE A 18 4.62 -3.06 15.80
C ILE A 18 3.54 -4.13 15.87
N ALA A 19 3.69 -5.23 15.14
CA ALA A 19 2.75 -6.34 15.21
C ALA A 19 2.67 -6.90 16.65
N GLU A 20 3.82 -7.09 17.31
CA GLU A 20 3.89 -7.57 18.69
C GLU A 20 3.26 -6.59 19.70
N GLU A 21 3.50 -5.27 19.55
CA GLU A 21 2.93 -4.24 20.42
C GLU A 21 1.39 -4.18 20.36
N PHE A 22 0.80 -4.46 19.20
CA PHE A 22 -0.65 -4.35 18.97
C PHE A 22 -1.38 -5.69 18.90
N LYS A 23 -0.69 -6.82 19.12
CA LYS A 23 -1.24 -8.18 18.94
C LYS A 23 -2.47 -8.47 19.80
N ASP A 24 -2.59 -7.83 20.96
CA ASP A 24 -3.66 -8.05 21.95
C ASP A 24 -4.66 -6.87 21.98
N ARG A 25 -4.73 -6.10 20.89
CA ARG A 25 -5.62 -4.93 20.76
C ARG A 25 -6.71 -5.19 19.72
N LEU A 26 -7.89 -4.63 20.00
CA LEU A 26 -9.03 -4.71 19.09
C LEU A 26 -8.83 -3.76 17.91
N SER A 27 -9.06 -4.26 16.69
CA SER A 27 -8.88 -3.46 15.46
C SER A 27 -9.75 -2.21 15.41
N THR A 28 -10.90 -2.24 16.09
CA THR A 28 -11.93 -1.19 16.13
C THR A 28 -11.69 -0.15 17.22
N GLU A 29 -10.70 -0.34 18.09
CA GLU A 29 -10.41 0.60 19.17
C GLU A 29 -10.12 2.00 18.62
N GLU A 30 -10.85 3.01 19.11
CA GLU A 30 -10.67 4.39 18.67
C GLU A 30 -9.33 4.96 19.15
N CYS A 31 -8.64 5.66 18.27
CA CYS A 31 -7.40 6.35 18.55
C CYS A 31 -7.33 7.72 17.86
N LYS A 32 -6.38 8.56 18.32
CA LYS A 32 -6.01 9.80 17.64
C LYS A 32 -4.58 9.66 17.17
N VAL A 33 -4.37 9.70 15.87
CA VAL A 33 -3.05 9.54 15.27
C VAL A 33 -2.53 10.88 14.79
N ARG A 34 -1.24 11.12 15.00
CA ARG A 34 -0.53 12.30 14.49
C ARG A 34 0.72 11.86 13.73
N CYS A 35 0.78 12.18 12.44
CA CYS A 35 1.97 11.96 11.61
C CYS A 35 2.65 13.31 11.34
N ARG A 36 3.96 13.39 11.54
CA ARG A 36 4.76 14.59 11.26
C ARG A 36 5.73 14.26 10.12
N THR A 37 5.68 15.02 9.04
CA THR A 37 6.69 15.04 7.97
C THR A 37 7.37 16.42 7.95
N PRO A 38 8.50 16.58 7.24
CA PRO A 38 9.11 17.90 7.07
C PRO A 38 8.15 18.95 6.49
N GLU A 39 7.24 18.52 5.63
CA GLU A 39 6.34 19.41 4.88
C GLU A 39 5.00 19.67 5.60
N ARG A 40 4.55 18.79 6.50
CA ARG A 40 3.18 18.85 7.08
C ARG A 40 3.00 18.01 8.34
N ILE A 41 1.96 18.35 9.11
CA ILE A 41 1.42 17.53 10.19
C ILE A 41 0.03 17.05 9.80
N TYR A 42 -0.19 15.74 9.89
CA TYR A 42 -1.50 15.11 9.72
C TYR A 42 -2.05 14.66 11.05
N MET A 43 -3.35 14.83 11.24
CA MET A 43 -4.06 14.36 12.42
C MET A 43 -5.38 13.71 11.99
N LYS A 44 -5.66 12.52 12.52
CA LYS A 44 -6.92 11.81 12.26
C LYS A 44 -7.41 11.15 13.55
N LYS A 45 -8.70 11.30 13.86
CA LYS A 45 -9.39 10.41 14.80
C LYS A 45 -9.88 9.21 14.00
N THR A 46 -9.42 8.02 14.34
CA THR A 46 -9.73 6.78 13.61
C THR A 46 -9.66 5.57 14.53
N ASN A 47 -9.61 4.34 14.01
CA ASN A 47 -9.39 3.11 14.75
C ASN A 47 -7.96 2.57 14.59
N LEU A 48 -7.59 1.60 15.42
CA LEU A 48 -6.24 1.02 15.41
C LEU A 48 -5.88 0.36 14.07
N MET A 49 -6.81 -0.34 13.40
CA MET A 49 -6.48 -0.96 12.12
C MET A 49 -6.07 0.07 11.07
N GLU A 50 -6.76 1.22 10.97
CA GLU A 50 -6.40 2.26 9.99
C GLU A 50 -5.10 2.95 10.37
N ALA A 51 -4.87 3.14 11.68
CA ALA A 51 -3.61 3.65 12.19
C ALA A 51 -2.43 2.75 11.82
N ILE A 52 -2.53 1.46 12.12
CA ILE A 52 -1.48 0.47 11.88
C ILE A 52 -1.28 0.25 10.38
N SER A 53 -2.35 0.18 9.59
CA SER A 53 -2.27 0.02 8.12
C SER A 53 -1.51 1.18 7.47
N SER A 54 -1.74 2.41 7.93
CA SER A 54 -0.99 3.60 7.49
C SER A 54 0.52 3.47 7.78
N ILE A 55 0.89 3.00 8.98
CA ILE A 55 2.29 2.78 9.37
C ILE A 55 2.92 1.62 8.59
N PHE A 56 2.20 0.51 8.43
CA PHE A 56 2.64 -0.64 7.65
C PHE A 56 2.88 -0.25 6.19
N GLY A 57 2.01 0.57 5.59
CA GLY A 57 2.16 1.03 4.21
C GLY A 57 3.53 1.69 3.94
N ILE A 58 4.04 2.52 4.86
CA ILE A 58 5.36 3.14 4.71
C ILE A 58 6.50 2.17 5.01
N ILE A 59 6.41 1.37 6.09
CA ILE A 59 7.46 0.42 6.48
C ILE A 59 7.64 -0.66 5.41
N MET A 60 6.54 -1.19 4.88
CA MET A 60 6.56 -2.25 3.88
C MET A 60 7.26 -1.79 2.59
N ALA A 61 6.97 -0.55 2.14
CA ALA A 61 7.58 0.06 0.96
C ALA A 61 9.08 0.40 1.14
N THR A 62 9.57 0.52 2.38
CA THR A 62 10.98 0.82 2.69
C THR A 62 11.75 -0.36 3.29
N SER A 63 11.11 -1.51 3.45
CA SER A 63 11.66 -2.71 4.12
C SER A 63 12.79 -3.43 3.35
N GLY A 64 13.07 -3.05 2.10
CA GLY A 64 13.97 -3.79 1.22
C GLY A 64 13.32 -5.01 0.54
N CYS A 65 12.01 -5.19 0.65
CA CYS A 65 11.30 -6.21 -0.12
C CYS A 65 11.38 -5.92 -1.63
N PRO A 66 11.87 -6.86 -2.46
CA PRO A 66 12.04 -6.62 -3.89
C PRO A 66 10.72 -6.41 -4.63
N VAL A 67 9.61 -6.94 -4.10
CA VAL A 67 8.28 -6.69 -4.66
C VAL A 67 7.87 -5.25 -4.35
N LEU A 68 7.94 -4.82 -3.09
CA LEU A 68 7.43 -3.49 -2.70
C LEU A 68 8.41 -2.33 -2.95
N ASP A 69 9.64 -2.62 -3.39
CA ASP A 69 10.68 -1.61 -3.64
C ASP A 69 10.25 -0.54 -4.66
N VAL A 70 9.38 -0.90 -5.61
CA VAL A 70 8.84 0.04 -6.59
C VAL A 70 8.08 1.21 -5.95
N PHE A 71 7.57 1.03 -4.74
CA PHE A 71 6.77 2.03 -4.02
C PHE A 71 7.61 3.03 -3.22
N LYS A 72 8.95 2.98 -3.28
CA LYS A 72 9.83 3.98 -2.66
C LYS A 72 9.43 5.44 -2.97
N PRO A 73 9.05 5.81 -4.22
CA PRO A 73 8.56 7.16 -4.49
C PRO A 73 7.27 7.49 -3.73
N MET A 74 6.34 6.53 -3.62
CA MET A 74 5.13 6.69 -2.82
C MET A 74 5.41 6.80 -1.33
N ALA A 75 6.47 6.14 -0.82
CA ALA A 75 6.94 6.30 0.56
C ALA A 75 7.57 7.69 0.81
N ARG A 76 8.36 8.22 -0.15
CA ARG A 76 8.91 9.58 -0.04
C ARG A 76 7.82 10.65 0.08
N PHE A 77 6.72 10.44 -0.64
CA PHE A 77 5.53 11.30 -0.61
C PHE A 77 4.35 10.62 0.09
N HIS A 78 4.61 9.86 1.16
CA HIS A 78 3.59 9.08 1.85
C HIS A 78 2.41 9.96 2.28
N LEU A 79 1.20 9.48 2.02
CA LEU A 79 -0.05 10.08 2.48
C LEU A 79 -0.66 9.14 3.52
N PRO A 80 -0.59 9.49 4.81
CA PRO A 80 -1.18 8.68 5.87
C PRO A 80 -2.70 8.60 5.72
N PHE A 81 -3.28 7.42 6.01
CA PHE A 81 -4.74 7.18 5.97
C PHE A 81 -5.39 7.50 4.60
N SER A 82 -4.65 7.29 3.52
CA SER A 82 -5.09 7.53 2.14
C SER A 82 -6.35 6.71 1.81
N THR A 83 -7.32 7.33 1.14
CA THR A 83 -8.47 6.61 0.61
C THR A 83 -8.07 5.69 -0.54
N GLY A 84 -9.00 4.81 -0.95
CA GLY A 84 -8.83 3.98 -2.15
C GLY A 84 -8.60 4.84 -3.40
N GLU A 85 -9.42 5.86 -3.63
CA GLU A 85 -9.28 6.77 -4.78
C GLU A 85 -7.95 7.53 -4.77
N GLU A 86 -7.54 8.08 -3.62
CA GLU A 86 -6.25 8.75 -3.48
C GLU A 86 -5.08 7.81 -3.77
N THR A 87 -5.19 6.57 -3.31
CA THR A 87 -4.15 5.56 -3.57
C THR A 87 -4.12 5.16 -5.03
N THR A 88 -5.27 4.93 -5.66
CA THR A 88 -5.38 4.64 -7.10
C THR A 88 -4.76 5.74 -7.93
N PHE A 89 -5.13 7.00 -7.67
CA PHE A 89 -4.58 8.15 -8.36
C PHE A 89 -3.05 8.23 -8.22
N ARG A 90 -2.53 8.07 -6.99
CA ARG A 90 -1.09 8.12 -6.71
C ARG A 90 -0.34 6.95 -7.34
N ALA A 91 -0.87 5.74 -7.27
CA ALA A 91 -0.24 4.54 -7.83
C ALA A 91 -0.14 4.64 -9.35
N VAL A 92 -1.24 4.99 -10.03
CA VAL A 92 -1.27 5.19 -11.49
C VAL A 92 -0.26 6.26 -11.91
N SER A 93 -0.28 7.41 -11.24
CA SER A 93 0.64 8.51 -11.54
C SER A 93 2.10 8.09 -11.38
N MET A 94 2.41 7.34 -10.31
CA MET A 94 3.76 6.83 -10.07
C MET A 94 4.20 5.84 -11.14
N PHE A 95 3.34 4.89 -11.54
CA PHE A 95 3.69 3.91 -12.58
C PHE A 95 3.88 4.56 -13.95
N LEU A 96 3.09 5.59 -14.29
CA LEU A 96 3.30 6.37 -15.51
C LEU A 96 4.63 7.12 -15.50
N LEU A 97 4.99 7.76 -14.38
CA LEU A 97 6.29 8.42 -14.24
C LEU A 97 7.44 7.41 -14.31
N ARG A 98 7.30 6.25 -13.67
CA ARG A 98 8.28 5.17 -13.74
C ARG A 98 8.50 4.73 -15.19
N ASP A 99 7.43 4.49 -15.94
CA ASP A 99 7.51 4.07 -17.33
C ASP A 99 8.12 5.16 -18.22
N HIS A 100 7.78 6.44 -17.98
CA HIS A 100 8.39 7.58 -18.67
C HIS A 100 9.92 7.64 -18.47
N PHE A 101 10.41 7.37 -17.26
CA PHE A 101 11.84 7.41 -16.96
C PHE A 101 12.60 6.10 -17.27
N SER A 102 11.89 4.97 -17.41
CA SER A 102 12.50 3.64 -17.62
C SER A 102 12.46 3.17 -19.07
N SER A 103 11.58 3.74 -19.91
CA SER A 103 11.50 3.47 -21.34
C SER A 103 12.17 4.58 -22.15
N ASP A 104 12.45 4.31 -23.41
CA ASP A 104 12.85 5.32 -24.41
C ASP A 104 11.69 6.23 -24.84
N GLY A 105 10.55 6.19 -24.12
CA GLY A 105 9.34 6.92 -24.43
C GLY A 105 8.34 6.16 -25.30
N SER A 106 8.60 4.88 -25.63
CA SER A 106 7.70 4.09 -26.49
C SER A 106 6.48 3.49 -25.79
N ASN A 107 6.48 3.39 -24.45
CA ASN A 107 5.41 2.72 -23.71
C ASN A 107 4.11 3.54 -23.76
N SER A 108 3.01 2.86 -24.09
CA SER A 108 1.67 3.47 -24.03
C SER A 108 1.15 3.50 -22.59
N PHE A 109 0.11 4.31 -22.34
CA PHE A 109 -0.63 4.28 -21.07
C PHE A 109 -1.13 2.86 -20.73
N MET A 110 -1.57 2.09 -21.73
CA MET A 110 -2.06 0.73 -21.52
C MET A 110 -0.94 -0.23 -21.09
N ASP A 111 0.29 -0.02 -21.53
CA ASP A 111 1.45 -0.83 -21.10
C ASP A 111 1.79 -0.56 -19.63
N ALA A 112 1.71 0.71 -19.21
CA ALA A 112 1.86 1.08 -17.80
C ALA A 112 0.75 0.47 -16.93
N MET A 113 -0.50 0.41 -17.41
CA MET A 113 -1.61 -0.21 -16.66
C MET A 113 -1.46 -1.73 -16.51
N LYS A 114 -1.00 -2.44 -17.56
CA LYS A 114 -0.67 -3.87 -17.45
C LYS A 114 0.47 -4.11 -16.47
N THR A 115 1.46 -3.22 -16.46
CA THR A 115 2.59 -3.30 -15.52
C THR A 115 2.13 -3.07 -14.08
N LEU A 116 1.26 -2.08 -13.86
CA LEU A 116 0.61 -1.80 -12.58
C LEU A 116 -0.15 -3.03 -12.08
N GLU A 117 -1.03 -3.61 -12.90
CA GLU A 117 -1.82 -4.80 -12.58
C GLU A 117 -0.94 -5.98 -12.18
N ARG A 118 0.04 -6.34 -13.04
CA ARG A 118 0.97 -7.44 -12.76
C ARG A 118 1.72 -7.23 -11.44
N HIS A 119 2.10 -5.98 -11.15
CA HIS A 119 2.81 -5.66 -9.94
C HIS A 119 1.93 -5.81 -8.70
N TYR A 120 0.68 -5.34 -8.74
CA TYR A 120 -0.25 -5.50 -7.63
C TYR A 120 -0.67 -6.95 -7.39
N GLU A 121 -0.65 -7.84 -8.40
CA GLU A 121 -0.82 -9.28 -8.17
C GLU A 121 0.35 -9.88 -7.37
N LEU A 122 1.58 -9.39 -7.55
CA LEU A 122 2.71 -9.79 -6.70
C LEU A 122 2.55 -9.25 -5.27
N VAL A 123 2.09 -8.01 -5.12
CA VAL A 123 1.80 -7.40 -3.80
C VAL A 123 0.74 -8.21 -3.06
N LYS A 124 -0.30 -8.66 -3.77
CA LYS A 124 -1.35 -9.50 -3.22
C LYS A 124 -0.78 -10.79 -2.61
N GLN A 125 0.11 -11.49 -3.33
CA GLN A 125 0.80 -12.69 -2.83
C GLN A 125 1.66 -12.41 -1.59
N VAL A 126 2.36 -11.28 -1.57
CA VAL A 126 3.13 -10.85 -0.38
C VAL A 126 2.21 -10.64 0.82
N ASN A 127 1.09 -9.94 0.63
CA ASN A 127 0.12 -9.65 1.68
C ASN A 127 -0.55 -10.93 2.20
N GLU A 128 -0.89 -11.88 1.32
CA GLU A 128 -1.41 -13.21 1.72
C GLU A 128 -0.41 -13.97 2.58
N GLY A 129 0.86 -13.98 2.18
CA GLY A 129 1.93 -14.61 2.96
C GLY A 129 2.17 -13.94 4.31
N LEU A 130 2.03 -12.62 4.41
CA LEU A 130 2.14 -11.89 5.69
C LEU A 130 0.95 -12.18 6.60
N TYR A 131 -0.26 -12.15 6.05
CA TYR A 131 -1.48 -12.48 6.78
C TYR A 131 -1.42 -13.91 7.35
N ALA A 132 -0.99 -14.88 6.55
CA ALA A 132 -0.83 -16.26 7.00
C ALA A 132 0.14 -16.41 8.19
N ARG A 133 1.22 -15.62 8.22
CA ARG A 133 2.20 -15.63 9.33
C ARG A 133 1.58 -15.04 10.61
N ILE A 134 0.93 -13.89 10.50
CA ILE A 134 0.43 -13.14 11.66
C ILE A 134 -0.86 -13.74 12.24
N LYS A 135 -1.66 -14.42 11.41
CA LYS A 135 -2.85 -15.15 11.88
C LYS A 135 -2.54 -16.16 12.99
N SER A 136 -1.32 -16.68 13.06
CA SER A 136 -0.90 -17.68 14.06
C SER A 136 -0.52 -17.13 15.44
N ILE A 137 -0.48 -15.79 15.63
CA ILE A 137 0.26 -15.17 16.75
C ILE A 137 -0.62 -14.71 17.93
N SER A 138 -1.90 -14.35 17.74
CA SER A 138 -2.78 -13.91 18.86
C SER A 138 -4.28 -14.23 18.62
N SER A 139 -5.15 -14.02 19.62
CA SER A 139 -6.61 -14.07 19.51
C SER A 139 -7.22 -12.78 18.95
N GLU A 140 -6.60 -11.62 19.21
CA GLU A 140 -7.10 -10.31 18.74
C GLU A 140 -6.63 -9.97 17.33
N ASP A 141 -7.14 -8.88 16.74
CA ASP A 141 -7.18 -8.70 15.28
C ASP A 141 -6.67 -7.36 14.72
N ALA A 142 -6.12 -6.45 15.53
CA ALA A 142 -5.69 -5.13 15.03
C ALA A 142 -4.61 -5.18 13.94
N ASP A 143 -3.52 -5.90 14.17
CA ASP A 143 -2.40 -6.07 13.23
C ASP A 143 -2.80 -6.92 12.01
N LYS A 144 -3.58 -7.98 12.22
CA LYS A 144 -4.16 -8.83 11.17
C LYS A 144 -5.04 -8.00 10.24
N ASN A 145 -5.96 -7.22 10.79
CA ASN A 145 -6.90 -6.43 10.01
C ASN A 145 -6.20 -5.27 9.30
N ALA A 146 -5.10 -4.74 9.84
CA ALA A 146 -4.27 -3.78 9.14
C ALA A 146 -3.68 -4.35 7.83
N ILE A 147 -3.20 -5.61 7.86
CA ILE A 147 -2.71 -6.30 6.67
C ILE A 147 -3.86 -6.66 5.72
N VAL A 148 -5.01 -7.08 6.25
CA VAL A 148 -6.22 -7.30 5.45
C VAL A 148 -6.60 -6.02 4.70
N MET A 149 -6.53 -4.84 5.31
CA MET A 149 -6.80 -3.60 4.60
C MET A 149 -5.79 -3.31 3.47
N LEU A 150 -4.50 -3.57 3.69
CA LEU A 150 -3.49 -3.44 2.63
C LEU A 150 -3.70 -4.47 1.51
N HIS A 151 -4.16 -5.67 1.86
CA HIS A 151 -4.55 -6.69 0.90
C HIS A 151 -5.77 -6.26 0.08
N SER A 152 -6.84 -5.77 0.72
CA SER A 152 -8.01 -5.22 0.04
C SER A 152 -7.65 -4.06 -0.88
N LEU A 153 -6.69 -3.21 -0.48
CA LEU A 153 -6.18 -2.13 -1.32
C LEU A 153 -5.46 -2.65 -2.56
N SER A 154 -4.66 -3.72 -2.43
CA SER A 154 -4.02 -4.36 -3.59
C SER A 154 -5.04 -4.95 -4.57
N GLN A 155 -6.11 -5.57 -4.07
CA GLN A 155 -7.20 -6.08 -4.90
C GLN A 155 -7.97 -4.96 -5.61
N LEU A 156 -8.27 -3.87 -4.90
CA LEU A 156 -8.91 -2.68 -5.47
C LEU A 156 -8.09 -2.14 -6.65
N LEU A 157 -6.77 -2.04 -6.50
CA LEU A 157 -5.89 -1.52 -7.56
C LEU A 157 -5.82 -2.44 -8.78
N CYS A 158 -5.80 -3.75 -8.59
CA CYS A 158 -5.94 -4.70 -9.70
C CYS A 158 -7.28 -4.51 -10.44
N MET A 159 -8.39 -4.30 -9.71
CA MET A 159 -9.70 -4.06 -10.30
C MET A 159 -9.75 -2.72 -11.05
N GLU A 160 -9.24 -1.65 -10.46
CA GLU A 160 -9.22 -0.32 -11.08
C GLU A 160 -8.40 -0.29 -12.38
N ALA A 161 -7.24 -0.95 -12.40
CA ALA A 161 -6.42 -1.10 -13.60
C ALA A 161 -7.21 -1.82 -14.72
N ASN A 162 -7.93 -2.88 -14.39
CA ASN A 162 -8.76 -3.65 -15.33
C ASN A 162 -10.00 -2.87 -15.82
N CYS A 163 -10.56 -2.00 -14.98
CA CYS A 163 -11.69 -1.15 -15.31
C CYS A 163 -11.30 0.19 -15.95
N ASN A 164 -10.05 0.32 -16.43
CA ASN A 164 -9.52 1.53 -17.06
C ASN A 164 -9.70 2.81 -16.20
N LEU A 165 -9.62 2.66 -14.87
CA LEU A 165 -9.73 3.75 -13.90
C LEU A 165 -11.05 4.56 -14.01
N ASN A 166 -12.12 3.93 -14.50
CA ASN A 166 -13.41 4.60 -14.69
C ASN A 166 -13.97 5.23 -13.40
N SER A 167 -13.58 4.72 -12.23
CA SER A 167 -13.94 5.32 -10.93
C SER A 167 -13.44 6.76 -10.79
N LEU A 168 -12.31 7.13 -11.40
CA LEU A 168 -11.72 8.47 -11.33
C LEU A 168 -12.23 9.41 -12.42
N ALA A 169 -12.98 8.91 -13.41
CA ALA A 169 -13.38 9.68 -14.59
C ALA A 169 -14.20 10.93 -14.24
N TYR A 170 -14.97 10.91 -13.13
CA TYR A 170 -15.77 12.07 -12.70
C TYR A 170 -14.90 13.29 -12.35
N LEU A 171 -13.64 13.10 -11.95
CA LEU A 171 -12.71 14.19 -11.63
C LEU A 171 -12.28 14.99 -12.86
N PHE A 172 -12.39 14.39 -14.06
CA PHE A 172 -11.91 14.97 -15.32
C PHE A 172 -13.04 15.43 -16.25
N LYS A 173 -14.30 15.20 -15.88
CA LYS A 173 -15.45 15.74 -16.63
C LYS A 173 -15.52 17.25 -16.41
N THR A 174 -15.21 18.03 -17.43
CA THR A 174 -15.54 19.45 -17.45
C THR A 174 -17.06 19.59 -17.42
N LYS A 175 -17.64 20.28 -16.43
CA LYS A 175 -19.03 20.74 -16.51
C LYS A 175 -19.12 21.61 -17.76
N THR A 176 -19.81 21.14 -18.79
CA THR A 176 -20.26 21.99 -19.88
C THR A 176 -21.25 22.98 -19.27
N SER A 177 -20.83 24.23 -19.13
CA SER A 177 -21.69 25.38 -18.85
C SER A 177 -22.66 25.60 -20.00
#